data_AF-A0A7S0B6K2-F1
#
_entry.id   AF-A0A7S0B6K2-F1
#
_cell.length_a   1.000
_cell.length_b   1.000
_cell.length_c   1.000
_cell.angle_alpha   90.00
_cell.angle_beta   90.00
_cell.angle_gamma   90.00
#
_symmetry.space_group_name_H-M   'P 1'
#
loop_
_entity.id
_entity.type
_entity.pdbx_description
1 polymer ?
#
loop_
_entity_poly.entity_id
_entity_poly.type
_entity_poly.pdbx_seq_one_letter_code
_entity_poly.pdbx_strand_id
1 'polypeptide(L)'
;AKAVVAGGTLNALPCLGEEAGWRGWLLQELAPLGFWRASLLSGAMWGLWHAPLVVQGHNYPQHPIAGVALMTAFCALLSPGMALLRWKSRSVWPAVVFHGVLNAGGPLPLLLLAGGSDLTVGVTGLAGLLVLAGANAGIFALFGRDIGPMPEDAWIARD
;
A
#
# COMPACT_ATOMS: atom_id res chain seq x y z
N ALA A 1 -13.29 -15.34 -0.50
CA ALA A 1 -13.84 -15.54 0.85
C ALA A 1 -12.76 -15.69 1.93
N LYS A 2 -11.91 -16.74 1.89
CA LYS A 2 -10.91 -17.00 2.96
C LYS A 2 -9.86 -15.89 3.15
N ALA A 3 -9.32 -15.31 2.07
CA ALA A 3 -8.36 -14.18 2.17
C ALA A 3 -8.99 -12.89 2.73
N VAL A 4 -10.28 -12.66 2.47
CA VAL A 4 -11.02 -11.51 3.01
C VAL A 4 -11.28 -11.69 4.51
N VAL A 5 -11.67 -12.89 4.93
CA VAL A 5 -11.89 -13.20 6.34
C VAL A 5 -10.58 -13.20 7.12
N ALA A 6 -9.51 -13.84 6.61
CA ALA A 6 -8.20 -13.86 7.27
C ALA A 6 -7.54 -12.47 7.29
N GLY A 7 -7.64 -11.73 6.18
CA GLY A 7 -7.12 -10.37 6.04
C GLY A 7 -7.82 -9.37 6.97
N GLY A 8 -9.15 -9.47 7.08
CA GLY A 8 -9.95 -8.63 7.96
C GLY A 8 -9.92 -9.00 9.45
N THR A 9 -9.25 -10.08 9.85
CA THR A 9 -9.18 -10.52 11.26
C THR A 9 -7.75 -10.68 11.75
N LEU A 10 -7.06 -11.76 11.40
CA LEU A 10 -5.73 -12.09 11.92
C LEU A 10 -4.64 -11.12 11.45
N ASN A 11 -4.71 -10.65 10.20
CA ASN A 11 -3.78 -9.64 9.69
C ASN A 11 -4.18 -8.21 10.11
N ALA A 12 -5.39 -7.98 10.64
CA ALA A 12 -5.85 -6.64 10.94
C ALA A 12 -5.04 -5.98 12.06
N LEU A 13 -4.55 -6.73 13.05
CA LEU A 13 -3.72 -6.18 14.15
C LEU A 13 -2.34 -5.68 13.70
N PRO A 14 -1.49 -6.48 13.03
CA PRO A 14 -0.22 -5.98 12.52
C PRO A 14 -0.43 -4.89 11.46
N CYS A 15 -1.43 -5.03 10.59
CA CYS A 15 -1.76 -4.00 9.62
C CYS A 15 -2.26 -2.71 10.29
N LEU A 16 -2.98 -2.79 11.41
CA LEU A 16 -3.38 -1.60 12.17
C LEU A 16 -2.16 -0.84 12.69
N GLY A 17 -1.16 -1.55 13.22
CA GLY A 17 0.09 -0.92 13.67
C GLY A 17 0.79 -0.16 12.53
N GLU A 18 0.90 -0.79 11.36
CA GLU A 18 1.47 -0.13 10.17
C GLU A 18 0.61 1.04 9.70
N GLU A 19 -0.69 0.84 9.48
CA GLU A 19 -1.56 1.87 8.91
C GLU A 19 -1.82 3.05 9.85
N ALA A 20 -1.84 2.83 11.17
CA ALA A 20 -1.88 3.93 12.14
C ALA A 20 -0.67 4.86 11.99
N GLY A 21 0.52 4.31 11.71
CA GLY A 21 1.71 5.08 11.42
C GLY A 21 1.67 5.73 10.03
N TRP A 22 1.41 4.96 8.98
CA TRP A 22 1.58 5.42 7.60
C TRP A 22 0.40 6.24 7.06
N ARG A 23 -0.85 5.79 7.31
CA ARG A 23 -2.10 6.40 6.81
C ARG A 23 -2.82 7.21 7.89
N GLY A 24 -2.47 7.02 9.16
CA GLY A 24 -2.81 7.91 10.25
C GLY A 24 -1.79 9.05 10.34
N TRP A 25 -0.75 8.85 11.15
CA TRP A 25 0.16 9.94 11.54
C TRP A 25 0.99 10.54 10.38
N LEU A 26 1.75 9.75 9.63
CA LEU A 26 2.67 10.30 8.63
C LEU A 26 1.92 10.98 7.47
N LEU A 27 0.83 10.37 6.99
CA LEU A 27 0.02 10.97 5.93
C LEU A 27 -0.60 12.30 6.38
N GLN A 28 -0.89 12.46 7.68
CA GLN A 28 -1.34 13.71 8.28
C GLN A 28 -0.26 14.78 8.26
N GLU A 29 0.94 14.45 8.73
CA GLU A 29 2.07 15.38 8.75
C GLU A 29 2.45 15.85 7.33
N LEU A 30 2.26 14.98 6.34
CA LEU A 30 2.52 15.30 4.93
C LEU A 30 1.34 15.96 4.21
N ALA A 31 0.15 16.08 4.85
CA ALA A 31 -1.06 16.62 4.23
C ALA A 31 -0.89 18.00 3.55
N PRO A 32 -0.06 18.94 4.07
CA PRO A 32 0.18 20.22 3.40
C PRO A 32 0.79 20.10 2.00
N LEU A 33 1.41 18.96 1.65
CA LEU A 33 1.97 18.71 0.32
C LEU A 33 0.89 18.39 -0.74
N GLY A 34 -0.37 18.26 -0.33
CA GLY A 34 -1.48 17.80 -1.15
C GLY A 34 -1.50 16.29 -1.29
N PHE A 35 -2.65 15.76 -1.73
CA PHE A 35 -2.93 14.31 -1.71
C PHE A 35 -1.85 13.46 -2.38
N TRP A 36 -1.48 13.78 -3.62
CA TRP A 36 -0.57 12.93 -4.39
C TRP A 36 0.82 12.88 -3.80
N ARG A 37 1.40 14.04 -3.48
CA ARG A 37 2.74 14.12 -2.90
C ARG A 37 2.77 13.47 -1.52
N ALA A 38 1.79 13.75 -0.68
CA ALA A 38 1.69 13.15 0.65
C ALA A 38 1.59 11.61 0.57
N SER A 39 0.71 11.10 -0.30
CA SER A 39 0.48 9.66 -0.46
C SER A 39 1.70 8.94 -1.01
N LEU A 40 2.33 9.48 -2.06
CA LEU A 40 3.51 8.88 -2.70
C LEU A 40 4.72 8.90 -1.76
N LEU A 41 4.96 9.99 -1.03
CA LEU A 41 6.05 10.09 -0.06
C LEU A 41 5.83 9.15 1.13
N SER A 42 4.63 9.13 1.71
CA SER A 42 4.28 8.18 2.76
C SER A 42 4.48 6.73 2.30
N GLY A 43 4.03 6.40 1.07
CA GLY A 43 4.23 5.07 0.50
C GLY A 43 5.69 4.72 0.24
N ALA A 44 6.51 5.66 -0.24
CA ALA A 44 7.93 5.44 -0.45
C ALA A 44 8.68 5.21 0.87
N MET A 45 8.36 5.98 1.91
CA MET A 45 8.93 5.80 3.25
C MET A 45 8.52 4.44 3.84
N TRP A 46 7.27 4.03 3.66
CA TRP A 46 6.79 2.72 4.07
C TRP A 46 7.52 1.58 3.34
N GLY A 47 7.72 1.70 2.03
CA GLY A 47 8.44 0.68 1.26
C GLY A 47 9.94 0.61 1.61
N LEU A 48 10.58 1.73 1.93
CA LEU A 48 11.95 1.75 2.46
C LEU A 48 12.03 1.13 3.86
N TRP A 49 11.00 1.28 4.69
CA TRP A 49 10.93 0.63 6.01
C TRP A 49 10.98 -0.90 5.91
N HIS A 50 10.51 -1.48 4.80
CA HIS A 50 10.62 -2.92 4.53
C HIS A 50 12.04 -3.40 4.16
N ALA A 51 13.00 -2.49 3.93
CA ALA A 51 14.32 -2.84 3.41
C ALA A 51 15.06 -3.93 4.21
N PRO A 52 15.10 -3.92 5.57
CA PRO A 52 15.78 -4.97 6.33
C PRO A 52 15.21 -6.37 6.07
N LEU A 53 13.88 -6.49 5.99
CA LEU A 53 13.20 -7.76 5.73
C LEU A 53 13.40 -8.22 4.28
N VAL A 54 13.32 -7.28 3.33
CA VAL A 54 13.50 -7.58 1.91
C VAL A 54 14.92 -8.05 1.62
N VAL A 55 15.93 -7.43 2.24
CA VAL A 55 17.33 -7.87 2.12
C VAL A 55 17.53 -9.29 2.70
N GLN A 56 16.72 -9.70 3.67
CA GLN A 56 16.68 -11.06 4.21
C GLN A 56 15.86 -12.04 3.34
N GLY A 57 15.34 -11.60 2.20
CA GLY A 57 14.59 -12.42 1.24
C GLY A 57 13.07 -12.36 1.36
N HIS A 58 12.52 -11.44 2.18
CA HIS A 58 11.07 -11.23 2.23
C HIS A 58 10.57 -10.67 0.88
N ASN A 59 9.58 -11.32 0.29
CA ASN A 59 9.02 -11.09 -1.06
C ASN A 59 10.00 -11.25 -2.25
N TYR A 60 11.30 -11.03 -2.06
CA TYR A 60 12.31 -11.07 -3.11
C TYR A 60 13.50 -11.98 -2.76
N PRO A 61 13.29 -13.29 -2.51
CA PRO A 61 14.35 -14.21 -2.12
C PRO A 61 15.42 -14.41 -3.19
N GLN A 62 15.08 -14.22 -4.48
CA GLN A 62 16.01 -14.35 -5.60
C GLN A 62 16.79 -13.06 -5.83
N HIS A 63 16.22 -11.90 -5.48
CA HIS A 63 16.80 -10.58 -5.75
C HIS A 63 16.69 -9.61 -4.55
N PRO A 64 17.31 -9.90 -3.39
CA PRO A 64 17.08 -9.17 -2.14
C PRO A 64 17.47 -7.68 -2.19
N ILE A 65 18.47 -7.30 -2.99
CA ILE A 65 18.89 -5.89 -3.12
C ILE A 65 17.96 -5.12 -4.08
N ALA A 66 17.71 -5.67 -5.27
CA ALA A 66 16.81 -5.05 -6.25
C ALA A 66 15.36 -5.03 -5.74
N GLY A 67 14.98 -6.01 -4.92
CA GLY A 67 13.69 -6.11 -4.26
C GLY A 67 13.37 -4.89 -3.39
N VAL A 68 14.37 -4.25 -2.77
CA VAL A 68 14.12 -3.02 -1.97
C VAL A 68 13.56 -1.91 -2.84
N ALA A 69 14.09 -1.75 -4.07
CA ALA A 69 13.60 -0.75 -5.00
C ALA A 69 12.19 -1.07 -5.50
N LEU A 70 11.91 -2.34 -5.82
CA LEU A 70 10.57 -2.76 -6.24
C LEU A 70 9.55 -2.66 -5.10
N MET A 71 9.91 -3.05 -3.87
CA MET A 71 9.06 -2.88 -2.70
C MET A 71 8.74 -1.41 -2.45
N THR A 72 9.75 -0.54 -2.58
CA THR A 72 9.58 0.90 -2.47
C THR A 72 8.61 1.43 -3.53
N ALA A 73 8.77 1.02 -4.79
CA ALA A 73 7.88 1.39 -5.88
C ALA A 73 6.45 0.84 -5.67
N PHE A 74 6.33 -0.41 -5.22
CA PHE A 74 5.06 -1.05 -4.89
C PHE A 74 4.30 -0.27 -3.80
N CYS A 75 4.93 -0.01 -2.65
CA CYS A 75 4.32 0.73 -1.55
C CYS A 75 3.98 2.17 -1.96
N ALA A 76 4.84 2.84 -2.72
CA ALA A 76 4.58 4.18 -3.26
C ALA A 76 3.35 4.18 -4.17
N LEU A 77 3.22 3.21 -5.08
CA LEU A 77 2.08 3.11 -5.99
C LEU A 77 0.80 2.62 -5.31
N LEU A 78 0.89 1.83 -4.25
CA LEU A 78 -0.27 1.35 -3.51
C LEU A 78 -0.88 2.46 -2.64
N SER A 79 -0.03 3.34 -2.12
CA SER A 79 -0.41 4.32 -1.10
C SER A 79 -1.51 5.31 -1.51
N PRO A 80 -1.56 5.86 -2.73
CA PRO A 80 -2.68 6.71 -3.15
C PRO A 80 -4.03 6.03 -3.09
N GLY A 81 -4.12 4.73 -3.40
CA GLY A 81 -5.37 3.98 -3.26
C GLY A 81 -5.84 3.89 -1.80
N MET A 82 -4.91 3.64 -0.88
CA MET A 82 -5.19 3.57 0.56
C MET A 82 -5.49 4.95 1.16
N ALA A 83 -4.78 5.98 0.71
CA ALA A 83 -5.06 7.37 1.05
C ALA A 83 -6.43 7.81 0.52
N LEU A 84 -6.86 7.33 -0.65
CA LEU A 84 -8.20 7.59 -1.17
C LEU A 84 -9.28 6.95 -0.29
N LEU A 85 -9.06 5.70 0.14
CA LEU A 85 -9.96 5.05 1.10
C LEU A 85 -10.06 5.90 2.37
N ARG A 86 -8.92 6.36 2.91
CA ARG A 86 -8.87 7.22 4.09
C ARG A 86 -9.59 8.56 3.89
N TRP A 87 -9.40 9.19 2.73
CA TRP A 87 -10.02 10.46 2.35
C TRP A 87 -11.54 10.34 2.27
N LYS A 88 -12.05 9.24 1.68
CA LYS A 88 -13.49 8.99 1.54
C LYS A 88 -14.15 8.55 2.84
N SER A 89 -13.49 7.67 3.60
CA SER A 89 -14.07 7.07 4.81
C SER A 89 -13.90 7.91 6.07
N ARG A 90 -12.91 8.81 6.08
CA ARG A 90 -12.41 9.48 7.29
C ARG A 90 -12.00 8.53 8.41
N SER A 91 -11.57 7.31 8.08
CA SER A 91 -11.11 6.30 9.04
C SER A 91 -9.94 5.51 8.50
N VAL A 92 -9.03 5.06 9.38
CA VAL A 92 -7.89 4.20 9.01
C VAL A 92 -8.32 2.75 8.70
N TRP A 93 -9.45 2.28 9.26
CA TRP A 93 -9.89 0.89 9.16
C TRP A 93 -10.04 0.34 7.73
N PRO A 94 -10.58 1.09 6.74
CA PRO A 94 -10.60 0.61 5.36
C PRO A 94 -9.21 0.34 4.78
N ALA A 95 -8.21 1.15 5.13
CA ALA A 95 -6.82 0.91 4.73
C ALA A 95 -6.26 -0.34 5.43
N VAL A 96 -6.54 -0.52 6.73
CA VAL A 96 -6.14 -1.71 7.51
C VAL A 96 -6.69 -2.99 6.89
N VAL A 97 -7.98 -3.03 6.58
CA VAL A 97 -8.62 -4.20 5.98
C VAL A 97 -8.05 -4.45 4.58
N PHE A 98 -7.90 -3.41 3.76
CA PHE A 98 -7.34 -3.55 2.42
C PHE A 98 -5.90 -4.10 2.44
N HIS A 99 -5.05 -3.57 3.33
CA HIS A 99 -3.69 -4.07 3.55
C HIS A 99 -3.70 -5.53 4.03
N GLY A 100 -4.54 -5.87 5.01
CA GLY A 100 -4.65 -7.24 5.51
C GLY A 100 -5.08 -8.25 4.42
N VAL A 101 -5.99 -7.85 3.54
CA VAL A 101 -6.41 -8.64 2.37
C VAL A 101 -5.26 -8.82 1.37
N LEU A 102 -4.50 -7.76 1.10
CA LEU A 102 -3.34 -7.84 0.22
C LEU A 102 -2.26 -8.76 0.78
N ASN A 103 -1.97 -8.71 2.09
CA ASN A 103 -1.00 -9.61 2.70
C ASN A 103 -1.46 -11.08 2.66
N ALA A 104 -2.77 -11.33 2.84
CA ALA A 104 -3.33 -12.68 2.74
C ALA A 104 -3.33 -13.21 1.29
N GLY A 105 -3.49 -12.34 0.30
CA GLY A 105 -3.56 -12.71 -1.12
C GLY A 105 -2.22 -12.63 -1.87
N GLY A 106 -1.25 -11.87 -1.36
CA GLY A 106 0.02 -11.54 -2.02
C GLY A 106 0.83 -12.74 -2.48
N PRO A 107 0.94 -13.83 -1.69
CA PRO A 107 1.65 -15.03 -2.12
C PRO A 107 0.95 -15.86 -3.21
N LEU A 108 -0.36 -15.68 -3.43
CA LEU A 108 -1.14 -16.57 -4.30
C LEU A 108 -0.65 -16.61 -5.75
N PRO A 109 -0.32 -15.49 -6.42
CA PRO A 109 0.15 -15.56 -7.80
C PRO A 109 1.51 -16.27 -7.92
N LEU A 110 2.40 -16.14 -6.93
CA LEU A 110 3.70 -16.84 -6.92
C LEU A 110 3.54 -18.35 -6.77
N LEU A 111 2.46 -18.80 -6.12
CA LEU A 111 2.16 -20.23 -5.94
C LEU A 111 1.41 -20.84 -7.12
N LEU A 112 0.66 -20.03 -7.88
CA LEU A 112 -0.26 -20.51 -8.91
C LEU A 112 0.28 -20.35 -10.34
N LEU A 113 1.28 -19.48 -10.54
CA LEU A 113 1.84 -19.20 -11.87
C LEU A 113 3.17 -19.94 -12.06
N ALA A 114 3.36 -20.52 -13.24
CA ALA A 114 4.60 -21.16 -13.65
C ALA A 114 5.45 -20.19 -14.49
N GLY A 115 6.75 -20.08 -14.16
CA GLY A 115 7.69 -19.20 -14.85
C GLY A 115 7.74 -17.77 -14.30
N GLY A 116 8.74 -17.00 -14.72
CA GLY A 116 9.04 -15.67 -14.19
C GLY A 116 9.94 -15.68 -12.96
N SER A 117 10.06 -14.52 -12.31
CA SER A 117 10.86 -14.27 -11.10
C SER A 117 10.07 -13.41 -10.11
N ASP A 118 10.53 -13.37 -8.86
CA ASP A 118 10.01 -12.45 -7.83
C ASP A 118 9.99 -10.95 -8.24
N LEU A 119 10.79 -10.56 -9.24
CA LEU A 119 10.78 -9.21 -9.82
C LEU A 119 9.70 -8.99 -10.89
N THR A 120 9.24 -10.05 -11.56
CA THR A 120 8.41 -9.93 -12.77
C THR A 120 6.96 -10.36 -12.54
N VAL A 121 6.75 -11.40 -11.74
CA VAL A 121 5.43 -11.97 -11.46
C VAL A 121 4.95 -11.62 -10.05
N GLY A 122 3.64 -11.67 -9.85
CA GLY A 122 3.00 -11.42 -8.55
C GLY A 122 2.65 -9.97 -8.26
N VAL A 123 2.01 -9.78 -7.11
CA VAL A 123 1.45 -8.49 -6.69
C VAL A 123 2.54 -7.44 -6.46
N THR A 124 3.71 -7.86 -5.97
CA THR A 124 4.85 -7.00 -5.69
C THR A 124 5.84 -6.92 -6.87
N GLY A 125 5.72 -7.80 -7.87
CA GLY A 125 6.52 -7.78 -9.09
C GLY A 125 6.03 -6.76 -10.12
N LEU A 126 6.75 -6.62 -11.23
CA LEU A 126 6.47 -5.66 -12.30
C LEU A 126 5.02 -5.70 -12.79
N ALA A 127 4.41 -6.88 -12.91
CA ALA A 127 3.01 -7.02 -13.27
C ALA A 127 2.07 -6.26 -12.32
N GLY A 128 2.27 -6.40 -11.01
CA GLY A 128 1.49 -5.67 -10.00
C GLY A 128 1.76 -4.16 -10.02
N LEU A 129 3.01 -3.74 -10.21
CA LEU A 129 3.37 -2.32 -10.34
C LEU A 129 2.65 -1.66 -11.53
N LEU A 130 2.57 -2.33 -12.68
CA LEU A 130 1.85 -1.82 -13.85
C LEU A 130 0.35 -1.68 -13.58
N VAL A 131 -0.25 -2.65 -12.88
CA VAL A 131 -1.66 -2.57 -12.47
C VAL A 131 -1.89 -1.38 -11.53
N LEU A 132 -1.03 -1.18 -10.54
CA LEU A 132 -1.14 -0.04 -9.61
C LEU A 132 -0.90 1.31 -10.30
N ALA A 133 0.03 1.37 -11.25
CA ALA A 133 0.24 2.57 -12.06
C ALA A 133 -1.01 2.91 -12.89
N GLY A 134 -1.63 1.91 -13.52
CA GLY A 134 -2.90 2.07 -14.22
C GLY A 134 -4.05 2.50 -13.29
N ALA A 135 -4.13 1.90 -12.11
CA ALA A 135 -5.13 2.28 -11.09
C ALA A 135 -4.94 3.74 -10.65
N ASN A 136 -3.71 4.19 -10.41
CA ASN A 136 -3.40 5.57 -10.07
C ASN A 136 -3.74 6.54 -11.21
N ALA A 137 -3.44 6.17 -12.46
CA ALA A 137 -3.86 6.96 -13.62
C ALA A 137 -5.39 7.08 -13.69
N GLY A 138 -6.11 6.00 -13.39
CA GLY A 138 -7.58 6.01 -13.28
C GLY A 138 -8.08 6.92 -12.14
N ILE A 139 -7.49 6.81 -10.94
CA ILE A 139 -7.82 7.69 -9.80
C ILE A 139 -7.57 9.16 -10.18
N PHE A 140 -6.45 9.46 -10.83
CA PHE A 140 -6.12 10.80 -11.27
C PHE A 140 -7.11 11.32 -12.32
N ALA A 141 -7.48 10.50 -13.30
CA ALA A 141 -8.45 10.87 -14.33
C ALA A 141 -9.85 11.12 -13.76
N LEU A 142 -10.28 10.30 -12.79
CA LEU A 142 -11.62 10.37 -12.21
C LEU A 142 -11.77 11.42 -11.10
N PHE A 143 -10.72 11.66 -10.33
CA PHE A 143 -10.79 12.45 -9.10
C PHE A 143 -9.70 13.53 -8.98
N GLY A 144 -8.78 13.63 -9.94
CA GLY A 144 -7.61 14.53 -9.83
C GLY A 144 -7.95 16.02 -9.68
N ARG A 145 -9.17 16.43 -10.05
CA ARG A 145 -9.68 17.79 -9.85
C ARG A 145 -10.42 17.98 -8.52
N ASP A 146 -10.93 16.90 -7.95
CA ASP A 146 -11.80 16.94 -6.75
C ASP A 146 -11.04 16.55 -5.48
N ILE A 147 -9.93 15.81 -5.63
CA ILE A 147 -9.06 15.42 -4.52
C ILE A 147 -8.20 16.62 -4.12
N GLY A 148 -8.63 17.27 -3.04
CA GLY A 148 -7.87 18.27 -2.32
C GLY A 148 -6.92 17.67 -1.28
N PRO A 149 -6.32 18.51 -0.43
CA PRO A 149 -5.66 18.06 0.80
C PRO A 149 -6.56 17.15 1.62
N MET A 150 -5.95 16.30 2.45
CA MET A 150 -6.74 15.43 3.31
C MET A 150 -7.59 16.28 4.28
N PRO A 151 -8.90 16.00 4.44
CA PRO A 151 -9.77 16.80 5.29
C PRO A 151 -9.25 16.87 6.73
N GLU A 152 -9.32 18.03 7.37
CA GLU A 152 -8.84 18.19 8.76
C GLU A 152 -9.62 17.32 9.76
N ASP A 153 -10.93 17.13 9.49
CA ASP A 153 -11.81 16.27 10.28
C ASP A 153 -11.52 14.78 10.09
N ALA A 154 -10.72 14.41 9.09
CA ALA A 154 -10.23 13.06 8.93
C ALA A 154 -9.31 12.68 10.10
N TRP A 155 -8.65 13.64 10.76
CA TRP A 155 -7.61 13.39 11.76
C TRP A 155 -8.11 13.40 13.21
N ILE A 156 -9.30 13.95 13.44
CA ILE A 156 -9.87 14.10 14.77
C ILE A 156 -10.57 12.80 15.15
N ALA A 157 -9.77 11.88 15.72
CA ALA A 157 -10.16 10.72 16.54
C ALA A 157 -11.59 10.18 16.29
N ARG A 158 -11.81 9.47 15.18
CA ARG A 158 -13.05 8.71 14.94
C ARG A 158 -12.79 7.20 14.82
N ASP A 159 -11.67 6.73 15.35
CA ASP A 159 -11.18 5.37 15.24
C ASP A 159 -11.09 4.71 16.63
#